data_AF-A0A926DJ02-F1
#
_entry.id   AF-A0A926DJ02-F1
#
_cell.length_a   1.000
_cell.length_b   1.000
_cell.length_c   1.000
_cell.angle_alpha   90.00
_cell.angle_beta   90.00
_cell.angle_gamma   90.00
#
_symmetry.space_group_name_H-M   'P 1'
#
loop_
_entity.id
_entity.type
_entity.pdbx_description
1 polymer ?
#
loop_
_entity_poly.entity_id
_entity_poly.type
_entity_poly.pdbx_seq_one_letter_code
_entity_poly.pdbx_strand_id
1 'polypeptide(L)' 'MAISIIGAVIGAMVLGASFYYFRKEKDDRESRKIYGIIGGIGGLIFIGSIIKLIFDLL' A
#
# COMPACT_ATOMS: atom_id res chain seq x y z
N MET A 1 8.32 7.45 -15.26
CA MET A 1 8.57 5.99 -15.25
C MET A 1 9.32 5.49 -14.01
N ALA A 2 10.63 5.72 -13.83
CA ALA A 2 11.40 5.09 -12.73
C ALA A 2 10.86 5.38 -11.32
N ILE A 3 10.55 6.64 -11.01
CA ILE A 3 9.97 7.04 -9.71
C ILE A 3 8.60 6.37 -9.48
N SER A 4 7.77 6.29 -10.53
CA SER A 4 6.45 5.65 -10.47
C SER A 4 6.57 4.15 -10.20
N ILE A 5 7.56 3.47 -10.78
CA ILE A 5 7.85 2.05 -10.51
C ILE A 5 8.26 1.88 -9.04
N ILE A 6 9.19 2.69 -8.53
CA ILE A 6 9.63 2.63 -7.14
C ILE A 6 8.44 2.86 -6.19
N GLY A 7 7.61 3.87 -6.47
CA GLY A 7 6.40 4.15 -5.70
C GLY A 7 5.42 2.99 -5.70
N ALA A 8 5.23 2.32 -6.84
CA ALA A 8 4.37 1.15 -6.94
C ALA A 8 4.93 -0.04 -6.13
N VAL A 9 6.23 -0.30 -6.19
CA VAL A 9 6.85 -1.38 -5.40
C VAL A 9 6.71 -1.12 -3.90
N ILE A 10 7.04 0.10 -3.44
CA ILE A 10 6.90 0.47 -2.03
C ILE A 10 5.44 0.39 -1.58
N GLY A 11 4.51 0.94 -2.36
CA GLY A 11 3.08 0.89 -2.07
C GLY A 11 2.56 -0.54 -1.96
N ALA A 12 2.99 -1.44 -2.86
CA ALA A 12 2.62 -2.86 -2.84
C ALA A 12 3.17 -3.58 -1.60
N MET A 13 4.42 -3.33 -1.22
CA MET A 13 5.04 -3.93 -0.03
C MET A 13 4.33 -3.46 1.26
N VAL A 14 4.05 -2.17 1.37
CA VAL A 14 3.32 -1.60 2.52
C VAL A 14 1.92 -2.19 2.60
N LEU A 15 1.18 -2.22 1.48
CA LEU A 15 -0.14 -2.85 1.40
C LEU A 15 -0.11 -4.31 1.86
N GLY A 16 0.83 -5.10 1.34
CA GLY A 16 0.95 -6.52 1.66
C GLY A 16 1.26 -6.74 3.14
N ALA A 17 2.23 -6.00 3.69
CA ALA A 17 2.57 -6.07 5.11
C ALA A 17 1.39 -5.65 6.00
N SER A 18 0.75 -4.54 5.68
CA SER A 18 -0.44 -4.06 6.40
C SER A 18 -1.57 -5.08 6.38
N PHE A 19 -1.88 -5.69 5.23
CA PHE A 19 -2.91 -6.71 5.14
C PHE A 19 -2.56 -7.97 5.94
N TYR A 20 -1.30 -8.40 5.89
CA TYR A 20 -0.80 -9.53 6.67
C TYR A 20 -0.99 -9.29 8.17
N TYR A 21 -0.50 -8.16 8.69
CA TYR A 21 -0.60 -7.85 10.11
C TYR A 21 -2.02 -7.51 10.56
N PHE A 22 -2.83 -6.88 9.71
CA PHE A 22 -4.24 -6.65 10.00
C PHE A 22 -5.02 -7.96 10.22
N ARG A 23 -4.66 -9.02 9.48
CA ARG A 23 -5.27 -10.35 9.64
C ARG A 23 -4.62 -11.16 10.78
N LYS A 24 -3.30 -11.02 10.98
CA LYS A 24 -2.56 -11.70 12.05
C LYS A 24 -2.99 -11.21 13.43
N GLU A 25 -3.03 -9.90 13.63
CA GLU A 25 -3.36 -9.25 14.91
C GLU A 25 -4.88 -9.05 15.10
N LYS A 26 -5.70 -10.02 14.64
CA LYS A 26 -7.17 -9.89 14.55
C LYS A 26 -7.85 -9.57 15.90
N ASP A 27 -7.28 -10.07 16.99
CA ASP A 27 -7.84 -9.95 18.34
C ASP A 27 -7.42 -8.63 19.02
N ASP A 28 -6.42 -7.93 18.47
CA ASP A 28 -6.01 -6.60 18.91
C ASP A 28 -6.62 -5.51 18.01
N ARG A 29 -7.63 -4.83 18.55
CA ARG A 29 -8.32 -3.72 17.86
C ARG A 29 -7.42 -2.52 17.60
N GLU A 30 -6.45 -2.25 18.47
CA GLU A 30 -5.57 -1.09 18.34
C GLU A 30 -4.57 -1.31 17.20
N SER A 31 -3.92 -2.48 17.20
CA SER A 31 -3.07 -2.93 16.10
C SER A 31 -3.79 -2.91 14.75
N ARG A 32 -5.03 -3.42 14.68
CA ARG A 32 -5.81 -3.38 13.43
C ARG A 32 -6.09 -1.96 12.95
N LYS A 33 -6.34 -0.99 13.82
CA LYS A 33 -6.49 0.41 13.39
C LYS A 33 -5.21 0.93 12.74
N ILE A 34 -4.06 0.65 13.34
CA ILE A 34 -2.76 1.08 12.82
C ILE A 34 -2.50 0.45 11.45
N TYR A 35 -2.60 -0.87 11.33
CA TYR A 35 -2.37 -1.56 10.05
C TYR A 35 -3.42 -1.20 9.00
N GLY A 36 -4.65 -0.89 9.40
CA GLY A 36 -5.69 -0.38 8.50
C GLY A 36 -5.34 1.00 7.92
N ILE A 37 -4.88 1.93 8.76
CA ILE A 37 -4.47 3.28 8.32
C ILE A 37 -3.23 3.20 7.43
N ILE A 38 -2.18 2.49 7.88
CA ILE A 38 -0.95 2.31 7.10
C ILE A 38 -1.25 1.61 5.77
N GLY A 39 -2.13 0.60 5.79
CA GLY A 39 -2.58 -0.11 4.58
C GLY A 39 -3.34 0.82 3.64
N GLY A 40 -4.20 1.70 4.17
CA GLY A 40 -4.88 2.72 3.37
C GLY A 40 -3.91 3.67 2.67
N ILE A 41 -2.91 4.18 3.40
CA ILE A 41 -1.88 5.07 2.84
C ILE A 41 -1.05 4.34 1.78
N GLY A 42 -0.57 3.13 2.09
CA GLY A 42 0.16 2.29 1.13
C GLY A 42 -0.67 2.02 -0.13
N GLY A 43 -1.98 1.82 0.03
CA GLY A 43 -2.93 1.63 -1.06
C GLY A 43 -3.06 2.83 -1.97
N LEU A 44 -3.18 4.03 -1.39
CA LEU A 44 -3.23 5.27 -2.16
C LEU A 44 -1.93 5.50 -2.93
N ILE A 45 -0.77 5.25 -2.31
CA ILE A 45 0.53 5.35 -2.98
C ILE A 45 0.63 4.35 -4.14
N PHE A 46 0.21 3.10 -3.91
CA PHE A 46 0.24 2.07 -4.95
C PHE A 46 -0.65 2.44 -6.13
N ILE A 47 -1.93 2.76 -5.89
CA ILE A 47 -2.90 3.11 -6.92
C ILE A 47 -2.44 4.35 -7.70
N GLY A 48 -2.04 5.41 -6.99
CA GLY A 48 -1.56 6.64 -7.63
C GLY A 48 -0.32 6.41 -8.50
N SER A 49 0.60 5.55 -8.02
CA SER A 49 1.81 5.20 -8.78
C SER A 49 1.47 4.38 -10.03
N ILE A 50 0.54 3.41 -9.94
CA ILE A 50 0.08 2.62 -11.09
C ILE A 50 -0.63 3.50 -12.11
N ILE A 51 -1.54 4.38 -11.67
CA ILE A 51 -2.23 5.33 -12.56
C ILE A 51 -1.20 6.18 -13.32
N LYS A 52 -0.23 6.76 -12.61
CA LYS A 52 0.83 7.55 -13.24
C LYS A 52 1.65 6.73 -14.23
N LEU A 53 1.94 5.47 -13.92
CA LEU A 53 2.71 4.58 -14.78
C LEU A 53 1.94 4.25 -16.08
N ILE A 54 0.62 4.06 -15.99
CA ILE A 54 -0.25 3.88 -17.17
C ILE A 54 -0.22 5.13 -18.05
N PHE A 55 -0.33 6.33 -17.46
CA PHE A 55 -0.23 7.60 -18.20
C PHE A 55 1.15 7.82 -18.83
N ASP A 56 2.23 7.45 -18.13
CA ASP A 56 3.60 7.55 -18.67
C ASP A 56 3.86 6.56 -19.83
N LEU A 57 3.05 5.51 -19.97
CA LEU A 57 3.20 4.45 -20.98
C LEU A 57 2.40 4.72 -22.27
N LEU A 58 1.33 5.50 -22.17
CA LEU A 58 0.36 5.78 -23.24
C LEU A 58 0.82 6.97 -24.10
#